data_AF-W4H8E2-F1
#
_entry.id   AF-W4H8E2-F1
#
_cell.length_a   1.000
_cell.length_b   1.000
_cell.length_c   1.000
_cell.angle_alpha   90.00
_cell.angle_beta   90.00
_cell.angle_gamma   90.00
#
_symmetry.space_group_name_H-M   'P 1'
#
loop_
_entity.id
_entity.type
_entity.pdbx_description
1 polymer ?
#
loop_
_entity_poly.entity_id
_entity_poly.type
_entity_poly.pdbx_seq_one_letter_code
_entity_poly.pdbx_strand_id
1 'polypeptide(L)'
;MVSGEVGKSLFDFVDADTVMDLQRQAQSHIHTIVESRHNTVDSLELLRATMSFYQGLDFNGMVPLSSDGQSVWDALGDLCQHLQDELFECKLRHTSLQETRHHAAVDRITEDSSALVKASSTALNHLTELYDVALLYFVDMEQCDRRILHTFSAMHDTSQAYDAALSECHVLLDELTNLLRFYERFLAAYEALPLELQRRQAYEATTRRLVADLQSHLNALEATERLDRQAFADDHEQFLPATLCPCIKDRPYKPTLVMDPPPTATN
;
A
#
# COMPACT_ATOMS: atom_id res chain seq x y z
N MET A 1 -22.62 -14.90 9.81
CA MET A 1 -21.68 -15.53 10.76
C MET A 1 -20.28 -15.10 10.39
N VAL A 2 -19.75 -14.08 11.05
CA VAL A 2 -18.31 -13.81 11.06
C VAL A 2 -17.85 -14.27 12.45
N SER A 3 -16.89 -15.18 12.48
CA SER A 3 -16.23 -15.71 13.69
C SER A 3 -17.06 -16.53 14.71
N GLY A 4 -18.12 -17.23 14.31
CA GLY A 4 -18.70 -18.31 15.14
C GLY A 4 -19.32 -17.91 16.50
N GLU A 5 -19.33 -16.62 16.85
CA GLU A 5 -19.96 -16.12 18.05
C GLU A 5 -21.47 -15.95 17.82
N VAL A 6 -22.26 -16.74 18.54
CA VAL A 6 -23.72 -16.65 18.53
C VAL A 6 -24.13 -15.32 19.16
N GLY A 7 -24.84 -14.49 18.41
CA GLY A 7 -25.39 -13.21 18.90
C GLY A 7 -24.66 -11.96 18.41
N LYS A 8 -23.47 -12.07 17.81
CA LYS A 8 -22.79 -10.92 17.21
C LYS A 8 -23.10 -10.79 15.73
N SER A 9 -23.56 -9.61 15.35
CA SER A 9 -23.74 -9.23 13.95
C SER A 9 -22.51 -8.46 13.47
N LEU A 10 -22.32 -8.36 12.16
CA LEU A 10 -21.23 -7.55 11.59
C LEU A 10 -21.33 -6.06 12.03
N PHE A 11 -22.50 -5.60 12.49
CA PHE A 11 -22.68 -4.28 13.12
C PHE A 11 -21.91 -4.10 14.42
N ASP A 12 -21.63 -5.18 15.14
CA ASP A 12 -20.81 -5.12 16.36
C ASP A 12 -19.31 -4.94 16.06
N PHE A 13 -18.92 -5.05 14.78
CA PHE A 13 -17.54 -4.97 14.31
C PHE A 13 -17.27 -3.79 13.36
N VAL A 14 -18.30 -3.04 12.97
CA VAL A 14 -18.17 -1.85 12.12
C VAL A 14 -18.80 -0.69 12.86
N ASP A 15 -18.05 -0.14 13.82
CA ASP A 15 -18.40 1.12 14.45
C ASP A 15 -17.80 2.31 13.66
N ALA A 16 -18.28 3.52 14.01
CA ALA A 16 -17.77 4.74 13.41
C ALA A 16 -16.25 4.89 13.61
N ASP A 17 -15.71 4.35 14.71
CA ASP A 17 -14.29 4.38 15.03
C ASP A 17 -13.48 3.57 14.03
N THR A 18 -13.94 2.37 13.66
CA THR A 18 -13.31 1.52 12.63
C THR A 18 -13.25 2.23 11.28
N VAL A 19 -14.34 2.90 10.86
CA VAL A 19 -14.36 3.65 9.60
C VAL A 19 -13.41 4.85 9.63
N MET A 20 -13.37 5.56 10.76
CA MET A 20 -12.45 6.69 10.97
C MET A 20 -10.99 6.23 10.98
N ASP A 21 -10.70 5.06 11.52
CA ASP A 21 -9.36 4.47 11.53
C ASP A 21 -8.92 4.06 10.12
N LEU A 22 -9.79 3.42 9.33
CA LEU A 22 -9.52 3.12 7.91
C LEU A 22 -9.26 4.40 7.10
N GLN A 23 -10.03 5.47 7.37
CA GLN A 23 -9.82 6.76 6.72
C GLN A 23 -8.47 7.38 7.10
N ARG A 24 -8.08 7.30 8.38
CA ARG A 24 -6.78 7.80 8.86
C ARG A 24 -5.63 7.01 8.24
N GLN A 25 -5.76 5.69 8.14
CA GLN A 25 -4.78 4.83 7.46
C GLN A 25 -4.65 5.20 5.99
N ALA A 26 -5.76 5.38 5.27
CA ALA A 26 -5.74 5.80 3.86
C ALA A 26 -4.98 7.11 3.66
N GLN A 27 -5.26 8.12 4.51
CA GLN A 27 -4.56 9.39 4.47
C GLN A 27 -3.06 9.24 4.75
N SER A 28 -2.70 8.39 5.71
CA SER A 28 -1.31 8.08 6.03
C SER A 28 -0.59 7.45 4.84
N HIS A 29 -1.15 6.42 4.21
CA HIS A 29 -0.50 5.77 3.08
C HIS A 29 -0.37 6.69 1.86
N ILE A 30 -1.39 7.52 1.58
CA ILE A 30 -1.31 8.55 0.53
C ILE A 30 -0.13 9.50 0.81
N HIS A 31 0.04 9.93 2.06
CA HIS A 31 1.14 10.80 2.44
C HIS A 31 2.49 10.13 2.18
N THR A 32 2.68 8.88 2.62
CA THR A 32 3.91 8.09 2.39
C THR A 32 4.22 7.94 0.90
N ILE A 33 3.21 7.68 0.06
CA ILE A 33 3.38 7.56 -1.40
C ILE A 33 3.83 8.90 -2.02
N VAL A 34 3.23 10.01 -1.57
CA VAL A 34 3.61 11.35 -2.05
C VAL A 34 5.03 11.72 -1.62
N GLU A 35 5.41 11.39 -0.40
CA GLU A 35 6.77 11.59 0.13
C GLU A 35 7.79 10.76 -0.65
N SER A 36 7.52 9.48 -0.89
CA SER A 36 8.38 8.61 -1.71
C SER A 36 8.60 9.16 -3.13
N ARG A 37 7.54 9.72 -3.73
CA ARG A 37 7.66 10.42 -5.03
C ARG A 37 8.58 11.63 -4.93
N HIS A 38 8.46 12.45 -3.89
CA HIS A 38 9.33 13.62 -3.70
C HIS A 38 10.80 13.20 -3.58
N ASN A 39 11.09 12.21 -2.73
CA ASN A 39 12.44 11.67 -2.53
C ASN A 39 13.05 11.13 -3.84
N THR A 40 12.23 10.50 -4.68
CA THR A 40 12.66 10.01 -5.99
C THR A 40 13.01 11.16 -6.93
N VAL A 41 12.21 12.22 -6.96
CA VAL A 41 12.49 13.42 -7.77
C VAL A 41 13.79 14.07 -7.32
N ASP A 42 13.99 14.26 -6.03
CA ASP A 42 15.20 14.87 -5.48
C ASP A 42 16.46 14.04 -5.82
N SER A 43 16.34 12.71 -5.77
CA SER A 43 17.41 11.79 -6.18
C SER A 43 17.75 11.93 -7.67
N LEU A 44 16.75 12.08 -8.54
CA LEU A 44 16.97 12.31 -9.97
C LEU A 44 17.61 13.67 -10.25
N GLU A 45 17.23 14.71 -9.50
CA GLU A 45 17.86 16.02 -9.60
C GLU A 45 19.34 15.96 -9.18
N LEU A 46 19.65 15.21 -8.12
CA LEU A 46 21.03 15.00 -7.68
C LEU A 46 21.87 14.25 -8.73
N LEU A 47 21.31 13.23 -9.37
CA LEU A 47 21.97 12.53 -10.48
C LEU A 47 22.19 13.45 -11.68
N ARG A 48 21.20 14.28 -12.03
CA ARG A 48 21.33 15.26 -13.11
C ARG A 48 22.41 16.30 -12.81
N ALA A 49 22.46 16.82 -11.58
CA ALA A 49 23.50 17.76 -11.15
C ALA A 49 24.89 17.11 -11.23
N THR A 50 25.00 15.84 -10.82
CA THR A 50 26.25 15.08 -10.90
C THR A 50 26.68 14.85 -12.35
N MET A 51 25.76 14.49 -13.24
CA MET A 51 26.05 14.34 -14.67
C MET A 51 26.47 15.67 -15.31
N SER A 52 25.85 16.78 -14.89
CA SER A 52 26.22 18.13 -15.35
C SER A 52 27.62 18.52 -14.90
N PHE A 53 28.05 18.09 -13.71
CA PHE A 53 29.43 18.26 -13.24
C PHE A 53 30.43 17.57 -14.18
N TYR A 54 30.24 16.29 -14.52
CA TYR A 54 31.14 15.58 -15.44
C TYR A 54 31.16 16.20 -16.85
N GLN A 55 30.04 16.76 -17.31
CA GLN A 55 29.94 17.44 -18.61
C GLN A 55 30.57 18.84 -18.61
N GLY A 56 30.69 19.48 -17.44
CA GLY A 56 31.22 20.82 -17.27
C GLY A 56 32.71 20.89 -16.97
N LEU A 57 33.42 19.75 -16.92
CA LEU A 57 34.86 19.71 -16.70
C LEU A 57 35.60 20.37 -17.86
N ASP A 58 36.44 21.35 -17.60
CA ASP A 58 37.14 22.13 -18.64
C ASP A 58 38.67 22.22 -18.43
N PHE A 59 39.18 21.66 -17.33
CA PHE A 59 40.59 21.76 -16.92
C PHE A 59 41.14 23.20 -16.98
N ASN A 60 40.33 24.20 -16.62
CA ASN A 60 40.67 25.63 -16.70
C ASN A 60 41.10 26.09 -18.10
N GLY A 61 40.62 25.41 -19.15
CA GLY A 61 41.00 25.69 -20.53
C GLY A 61 42.40 25.20 -20.93
N MET A 62 43.07 24.42 -20.07
CA MET A 62 44.39 23.83 -20.40
C MET A 62 44.28 22.69 -21.41
N VAL A 63 43.10 22.07 -21.52
CA VAL A 63 42.82 21.01 -22.49
C VAL A 63 42.10 21.63 -23.69
N PRO A 64 42.77 21.79 -24.85
CA PRO A 64 42.16 22.36 -26.03
C PRO A 64 41.17 21.37 -26.66
N LEU A 65 39.91 21.77 -26.78
CA LEU A 65 38.90 21.00 -27.49
C LEU A 65 39.05 21.22 -29.00
N SER A 66 39.48 20.17 -29.71
CA SER A 66 39.81 20.23 -31.14
C SER A 66 38.59 20.32 -32.06
N SER A 67 37.41 19.87 -31.59
CA SER A 67 36.19 19.83 -32.38
C SER A 67 34.91 19.86 -31.54
N ASP A 68 33.81 20.27 -32.17
CA ASP A 68 32.48 20.30 -31.57
C ASP A 68 32.02 18.84 -31.33
N GLY A 69 32.03 18.40 -30.06
CA GLY A 69 31.63 17.05 -29.65
C GLY A 69 32.76 16.12 -29.20
N GLN A 70 34.02 16.55 -29.17
CA GLN A 70 35.09 15.76 -28.55
C GLN A 70 34.95 15.79 -27.02
N SER A 71 35.01 14.61 -26.39
CA SER A 71 35.01 14.53 -24.91
C SER A 71 36.28 15.22 -24.39
N VAL A 72 36.14 15.98 -23.31
CA VAL A 72 37.27 16.62 -22.62
C VAL A 72 38.28 15.57 -22.16
N TRP A 73 37.82 14.35 -21.87
CA TRP A 73 38.66 13.21 -21.53
C TRP A 73 39.49 12.71 -22.71
N ASP A 74 38.93 12.70 -23.92
CA ASP A 74 39.65 12.32 -25.14
C ASP A 74 40.71 13.39 -25.46
N ALA A 75 40.32 14.67 -25.37
CA ALA A 75 41.24 15.79 -25.58
C ALA A 75 42.38 15.84 -24.54
N LEU A 76 42.09 15.47 -23.28
CA LEU A 76 43.11 15.33 -22.24
C LEU A 76 44.08 14.18 -22.57
N GLY A 77 43.56 13.07 -23.09
CA GLY A 77 44.37 11.94 -23.56
C GLY A 77 45.31 12.35 -24.70
N ASP A 78 44.78 13.05 -25.70
CA ASP A 78 45.55 13.57 -26.83
C ASP A 78 46.65 14.55 -26.39
N LEU A 79 46.33 15.47 -25.46
CA LEU A 79 47.29 16.42 -24.90
C LEU A 79 48.40 15.71 -24.13
N CYS A 80 48.06 14.74 -23.28
CA CYS A 80 49.04 13.94 -22.55
C CYS A 80 49.98 13.19 -23.50
N GLN A 81 49.43 12.59 -24.56
CA GLN A 81 50.21 11.88 -25.57
C GLN A 81 51.15 12.84 -26.33
N HIS A 82 50.66 14.02 -26.71
CA HIS A 82 51.47 15.04 -27.37
C HIS A 82 52.65 15.51 -26.51
N LEU A 83 52.40 15.84 -25.24
CA LEU A 83 53.45 16.25 -24.29
C LEU A 83 54.48 15.14 -24.07
N GLN A 84 54.03 13.89 -24.03
CA GLN A 84 54.92 12.73 -23.92
C GLN A 84 55.85 12.61 -25.14
N ASP A 85 55.31 12.79 -26.34
CA ASP A 85 56.09 12.76 -27.58
C ASP A 85 57.09 13.92 -27.66
N GLU A 86 56.70 15.15 -27.26
CA GLU A 86 57.60 16.31 -27.21
C GLU A 86 58.77 16.12 -26.23
N LEU A 87 58.49 15.57 -25.04
CA LEU A 87 59.52 15.26 -24.05
C LEU A 87 60.46 14.15 -24.54
N PHE A 88 59.93 13.15 -25.23
CA PHE A 88 60.73 12.09 -25.84
C PHE A 88 61.67 12.64 -26.93
N GLU A 89 61.16 13.49 -27.82
CA GLU A 89 61.96 14.18 -28.84
C GLU A 89 63.03 15.10 -28.22
N CYS A 90 62.67 15.84 -27.16
CA CYS A 90 63.64 16.67 -26.43
C CYS A 90 64.77 15.82 -25.83
N LYS A 91 64.43 14.66 -25.26
CA LYS A 91 65.40 13.72 -24.71
C LYS A 91 66.31 13.15 -25.80
N LEU A 92 65.77 12.76 -26.95
CA LEU A 92 66.54 12.26 -28.09
C LEU A 92 67.53 13.31 -28.61
N ARG A 93 67.08 14.56 -28.77
CA ARG A 93 67.93 15.70 -29.16
C ARG A 93 69.01 15.99 -28.13
N HIS A 94 68.70 15.91 -26.84
CA HIS A 94 69.69 16.06 -25.78
C HIS A 94 70.80 15.00 -25.88
N THR A 95 70.45 13.74 -26.10
CA THR A 95 71.41 12.65 -26.27
C THR A 95 72.30 12.87 -27.50
N SER A 96 71.72 13.29 -28.64
CA SER A 96 72.48 13.62 -29.85
C SER A 96 73.43 14.82 -29.64
N LEU A 97 73.00 15.85 -28.89
CA LEU A 97 73.85 16.99 -28.52
C LEU A 97 74.99 16.58 -27.59
N GLN A 98 74.80 15.61 -26.70
CA GLN A 98 75.87 15.07 -25.86
C GLN A 98 76.92 14.31 -26.69
N GLU A 99 76.50 13.57 -27.72
CA GLU A 99 77.41 12.85 -28.62
C GLU A 99 78.23 13.79 -29.52
N THR A 100 77.60 14.86 -30.05
CA THR A 100 78.26 15.85 -30.93
C THR A 100 79.18 16.83 -30.20
N ARG A 101 79.00 17.02 -28.88
CA ARG A 101 79.87 17.83 -28.01
C ARG A 101 81.33 17.35 -28.00
N HIS A 102 81.60 16.12 -28.45
CA HIS A 102 82.95 15.58 -28.61
C HIS A 102 83.70 16.09 -29.86
N HIS A 103 83.07 16.80 -30.82
CA HIS A 103 83.68 17.10 -32.13
C HIS A 103 83.54 18.55 -32.70
N ALA A 104 83.51 19.59 -31.85
CA ALA A 104 83.69 21.04 -32.15
C ALA A 104 82.42 21.96 -32.23
N ALA A 105 82.70 23.27 -32.14
CA ALA A 105 81.84 24.48 -32.11
C ALA A 105 81.00 24.71 -30.83
N VAL A 106 81.67 25.20 -29.77
CA VAL A 106 81.10 25.47 -28.44
C VAL A 106 79.92 26.46 -28.44
N ASP A 107 79.94 27.48 -29.30
CA ASP A 107 78.94 28.57 -29.25
C ASP A 107 77.56 28.23 -29.86
N ARG A 108 77.48 27.30 -30.81
CA ARG A 108 76.18 26.83 -31.35
C ARG A 108 75.52 25.80 -30.44
N ILE A 109 76.34 24.97 -29.79
CA ILE A 109 75.91 23.94 -28.85
C ILE A 109 75.31 24.57 -27.58
N THR A 110 75.81 25.74 -27.14
CA THR A 110 75.28 26.46 -25.98
C THR A 110 73.91 27.09 -26.24
N GLU A 111 73.65 27.61 -27.43
CA GLU A 111 72.36 28.20 -27.80
C GLU A 111 71.28 27.12 -27.98
N ASP A 112 71.58 26.03 -28.70
CA ASP A 112 70.66 24.90 -28.91
C ASP A 112 70.36 24.16 -27.59
N SER A 113 71.35 24.00 -26.72
CA SER A 113 71.11 23.42 -25.38
C SER A 113 70.28 24.34 -24.49
N SER A 114 70.47 25.67 -24.56
CA SER A 114 69.62 26.61 -23.83
C SER A 114 68.16 26.58 -24.32
N ALA A 115 67.95 26.53 -25.64
CA ALA A 115 66.62 26.42 -26.24
C ALA A 115 65.93 25.10 -25.84
N LEU A 116 66.66 23.99 -25.84
CA LEU A 116 66.16 22.68 -25.43
C LEU A 116 65.78 22.63 -23.95
N VAL A 117 66.62 23.19 -23.07
CA VAL A 117 66.35 23.28 -21.63
C VAL A 117 65.10 24.14 -21.37
N LYS A 118 64.94 25.26 -22.10
CA LYS A 118 63.73 26.09 -22.00
C LYS A 118 62.48 25.35 -22.48
N ALA A 119 62.53 24.66 -23.61
CA ALA A 119 61.40 23.88 -24.12
C ALA A 119 61.00 22.76 -23.14
N SER A 120 61.96 21.99 -22.65
CA SER A 120 61.71 20.94 -21.64
C SER A 120 61.18 21.50 -20.32
N SER A 121 61.73 22.62 -19.83
CA SER A 121 61.23 23.28 -18.62
C SER A 121 59.80 23.79 -18.79
N THR A 122 59.44 24.27 -19.99
CA THR A 122 58.09 24.76 -20.29
C THR A 122 57.10 23.60 -20.33
N ALA A 123 57.45 22.50 -21.00
CA ALA A 123 56.62 21.29 -21.03
C ALA A 123 56.43 20.67 -19.64
N LEU A 124 57.48 20.64 -18.81
CA LEU A 124 57.40 20.14 -17.43
C LEU A 124 56.51 21.03 -16.53
N ASN A 125 56.62 22.36 -16.65
CA ASN A 125 55.75 23.27 -15.90
C ASN A 125 54.28 23.08 -16.31
N HIS A 126 54.00 22.97 -17.61
CA HIS A 126 52.65 22.75 -18.11
C HIS A 126 52.06 21.41 -17.63
N LEU A 127 52.85 20.34 -17.65
CA LEU A 127 52.42 19.04 -17.13
C LEU A 127 52.17 19.07 -15.62
N THR A 128 52.98 19.82 -14.87
CA THR A 128 52.80 19.99 -13.42
C THR A 128 51.48 20.71 -13.11
N GLU A 129 51.21 21.82 -13.80
CA GLU A 129 49.94 22.56 -13.66
C GLU A 129 48.73 21.71 -14.06
N LEU A 130 48.83 20.97 -15.17
CA LEU A 130 47.79 20.04 -15.62
C LEU A 130 47.54 18.95 -14.58
N TYR A 131 48.60 18.40 -13.99
CA TYR A 131 48.50 17.37 -12.95
C TYR A 131 47.83 17.89 -11.69
N ASP A 132 48.19 19.09 -11.22
CA ASP A 132 47.59 19.70 -10.03
C ASP A 132 46.09 19.95 -10.22
N VAL A 133 45.69 20.47 -11.39
CA VAL A 133 44.28 20.70 -11.73
C VAL A 133 43.53 19.38 -11.92
N ALA A 134 44.13 18.41 -12.59
CA ALA A 134 43.54 17.08 -12.75
C ALA A 134 43.33 16.40 -11.40
N LEU A 135 44.28 16.52 -10.47
CA LEU A 135 44.18 15.97 -9.13
C LEU A 135 42.97 16.55 -8.37
N LEU A 136 42.72 17.86 -8.46
CA LEU A 136 41.55 18.50 -7.86
C LEU A 136 40.25 17.91 -8.44
N TYR A 137 40.16 17.81 -9.77
CA TYR A 137 38.98 17.22 -10.41
C TYR A 137 38.79 15.74 -10.07
N PHE A 138 39.87 14.95 -9.95
CA PHE A 138 39.76 13.54 -9.55
C PHE A 138 39.23 13.38 -8.11
N VAL A 139 39.59 14.26 -7.19
CA VAL A 139 39.04 14.27 -5.83
C VAL A 139 37.54 14.56 -5.86
N ASP A 140 37.11 15.54 -6.66
CA ASP A 140 35.69 15.88 -6.81
C ASP A 140 34.90 14.78 -7.53
N MET A 141 35.52 14.09 -8.50
CA MET A 141 34.95 12.91 -9.15
C MET A 141 34.77 11.75 -8.16
N GLU A 142 35.74 11.48 -7.29
CA GLU A 142 35.60 10.43 -6.27
C GLU A 142 34.42 10.72 -5.32
N GLN A 143 34.22 11.99 -4.96
CA GLN A 143 33.06 12.42 -4.18
C GLN A 143 31.76 12.23 -4.97
N CYS A 144 31.76 12.54 -6.26
CA CYS A 144 30.61 12.31 -7.14
C CYS A 144 30.28 10.82 -7.26
N ASP A 145 31.26 9.94 -7.41
CA ASP A 145 31.06 8.49 -7.48
C ASP A 145 30.40 7.95 -6.20
N ARG A 146 30.91 8.35 -5.03
CA ARG A 146 30.30 7.99 -3.74
C ARG A 146 28.85 8.51 -3.64
N ARG A 147 28.61 9.73 -4.13
CA ARG A 147 27.28 10.33 -4.13
C ARG A 147 26.33 9.61 -5.07
N ILE A 148 26.78 9.18 -6.25
CA ILE A 148 26.01 8.37 -7.19
C ILE A 148 25.60 7.06 -6.54
N LEU A 149 26.55 6.34 -5.92
CA LEU A 149 26.26 5.08 -5.23
C LEU A 149 25.24 5.27 -4.10
N HIS A 150 25.42 6.30 -3.27
CA HIS A 150 24.46 6.64 -2.22
C HIS A 150 23.07 6.97 -2.79
N THR A 151 23.01 7.71 -3.89
CA THR A 151 21.74 8.08 -4.54
C THR A 151 21.04 6.85 -5.09
N PHE A 152 21.75 5.91 -5.71
CA PHE A 152 21.16 4.65 -6.17
C PHE A 152 20.66 3.78 -5.01
N SER A 153 21.38 3.71 -3.90
CA SER A 153 20.90 3.03 -2.69
C SER A 153 19.62 3.68 -2.17
N ALA A 154 19.61 5.01 -2.02
CA ALA A 154 18.44 5.75 -1.56
C ALA A 154 17.23 5.59 -2.50
N MET A 155 17.45 5.59 -3.81
CA MET A 155 16.40 5.31 -4.80
C MET A 155 15.86 3.89 -4.67
N HIS A 156 16.74 2.91 -4.44
CA HIS A 156 16.33 1.52 -4.23
C HIS A 156 15.48 1.36 -2.97
N ASP A 157 15.92 1.94 -1.85
CA ASP A 157 15.20 1.92 -0.58
C ASP A 157 13.84 2.62 -0.72
N THR A 158 13.80 3.77 -1.40
CA THR A 158 12.57 4.51 -1.69
C THR A 158 11.60 3.70 -2.57
N SER A 159 12.13 2.95 -3.55
CA SER A 159 11.33 2.05 -4.39
C SER A 159 10.73 0.91 -3.58
N GLN A 160 11.51 0.27 -2.69
CA GLN A 160 10.98 -0.78 -1.83
C GLN A 160 9.89 -0.25 -0.89
N ALA A 161 10.11 0.93 -0.29
CA ALA A 161 9.13 1.58 0.56
C ALA A 161 7.85 1.94 -0.22
N TYR A 162 7.98 2.40 -1.46
CA TYR A 162 6.85 2.67 -2.36
C TYR A 162 6.04 1.41 -2.64
N ASP A 163 6.70 0.30 -3.01
CA ASP A 163 6.03 -0.96 -3.32
C ASP A 163 5.28 -1.52 -2.10
N ALA A 164 5.88 -1.41 -0.91
CA ALA A 164 5.23 -1.77 0.35
C ALA A 164 3.98 -0.91 0.60
N ALA A 165 4.10 0.42 0.54
CA ALA A 165 2.98 1.33 0.75
C ALA A 165 1.85 1.14 -0.28
N LEU A 166 2.19 0.84 -1.54
CA LEU A 166 1.24 0.55 -2.59
C LEU A 166 0.49 -0.77 -2.31
N SER A 167 1.19 -1.80 -1.83
CA SER A 167 0.57 -3.06 -1.44
C SER A 167 -0.42 -2.87 -0.28
N GLU A 168 -0.07 -2.05 0.72
CA GLU A 168 -0.95 -1.70 1.84
C GLU A 168 -2.17 -0.92 1.37
N CYS A 169 -2.01 0.04 0.43
CA CYS A 169 -3.12 0.74 -0.18
C CYS A 169 -4.11 -0.19 -0.89
N HIS A 170 -3.62 -1.22 -1.57
CA HIS A 170 -4.48 -2.20 -2.22
C HIS A 170 -5.30 -3.02 -1.22
N VAL A 171 -4.67 -3.46 -0.13
CA VAL A 171 -5.38 -4.17 0.95
C VAL A 171 -6.48 -3.29 1.53
N LEU A 172 -6.17 -2.03 1.83
CA LEU A 172 -7.14 -1.08 2.37
C LEU A 172 -8.30 -0.78 1.39
N LEU A 173 -8.01 -0.68 0.09
CA LEU A 173 -9.04 -0.51 -0.94
C LEU A 173 -9.99 -1.71 -1.00
N ASP A 174 -9.45 -2.93 -0.90
CA ASP A 174 -10.24 -4.16 -0.87
C ASP A 174 -11.14 -4.20 0.39
N GLU A 175 -10.61 -3.81 1.54
CA GLU A 175 -11.38 -3.69 2.80
C GLU A 175 -12.52 -2.69 2.67
N LEU A 176 -12.26 -1.48 2.16
CA LEU A 176 -13.29 -0.46 1.93
C LEU A 176 -14.34 -0.93 0.92
N THR A 177 -13.93 -1.65 -0.13
CA THR A 177 -14.84 -2.21 -1.12
C THR A 177 -15.74 -3.28 -0.50
N ASN A 178 -15.18 -4.14 0.36
CA ASN A 178 -15.96 -5.14 1.09
C ASN A 178 -16.94 -4.49 2.07
N LEU A 179 -16.51 -3.43 2.74
CA LEU A 179 -17.35 -2.64 3.63
C LEU A 179 -18.54 -2.00 2.89
N LEU A 180 -18.29 -1.41 1.72
CA LEU A 180 -19.34 -0.86 0.87
C LEU A 180 -20.37 -1.93 0.49
N ARG A 181 -19.92 -3.08 -0.03
CA ARG A 181 -20.79 -4.20 -0.38
C ARG A 181 -21.60 -4.71 0.81
N PHE A 182 -21.01 -4.69 2.01
CA PHE A 182 -21.71 -5.04 3.23
C PHE A 182 -22.86 -4.06 3.49
N TYR A 183 -22.61 -2.75 3.44
CA TYR A 183 -23.65 -1.75 3.66
C TYR A 183 -24.76 -1.78 2.60
N GLU A 184 -24.45 -2.07 1.34
CA GLU A 184 -25.46 -2.28 0.29
C GLU A 184 -26.38 -3.46 0.63
N ARG A 185 -25.82 -4.59 1.06
CA ARG A 185 -26.60 -5.76 1.48
C ARG A 185 -27.40 -5.48 2.74
N PHE A 186 -26.83 -4.72 3.67
CA PHE A 186 -27.53 -4.31 4.88
C PHE A 186 -28.75 -3.44 4.54
N LEU A 187 -28.59 -2.44 3.67
CA LEU A 187 -29.69 -1.59 3.22
C LEU A 187 -30.82 -2.44 2.63
N ALA A 188 -30.49 -3.36 1.73
CA ALA A 188 -31.49 -4.26 1.13
C ALA A 188 -32.20 -5.13 2.18
N ALA A 189 -31.46 -5.64 3.17
CA ALA A 189 -32.05 -6.41 4.28
C ALA A 189 -32.94 -5.53 5.19
N TYR A 190 -32.54 -4.29 5.44
CA TYR A 190 -33.29 -3.32 6.23
C TYR A 190 -34.59 -2.92 5.52
N GLU A 191 -34.56 -2.73 4.20
CA GLU A 191 -35.75 -2.47 3.39
C GLU A 191 -36.74 -3.65 3.39
N ALA A 192 -36.24 -4.88 3.47
CA ALA A 192 -37.08 -6.08 3.57
C ALA A 192 -37.67 -6.31 4.99
N LEU A 193 -37.10 -5.68 6.02
CA LEU A 193 -37.47 -5.91 7.41
C LEU A 193 -38.94 -5.53 7.73
N PRO A 194 -39.47 -4.38 7.31
CA PRO A 194 -40.88 -4.04 7.53
C PRO A 194 -41.86 -5.06 6.94
N LEU A 195 -41.56 -5.57 5.73
CA LEU A 195 -42.39 -6.57 5.05
C LEU A 195 -42.40 -7.89 5.83
N GLU A 196 -41.24 -8.33 6.33
CA GLU A 196 -41.14 -9.54 7.14
C GLU A 196 -41.83 -9.38 8.51
N LEU A 197 -41.70 -8.22 9.15
CA LEU A 197 -42.42 -7.91 10.39
C LEU A 197 -43.94 -7.92 10.19
N GLN A 198 -44.42 -7.30 9.11
CA GLN A 198 -45.84 -7.31 8.76
C GLN A 198 -46.34 -8.74 8.49
N ARG A 199 -45.56 -9.56 7.76
CA ARG A 199 -45.89 -10.98 7.52
C ARG A 199 -46.04 -11.75 8.83
N ARG A 200 -45.10 -11.55 9.78
CA ARG A 200 -45.15 -12.20 11.10
C ARG A 200 -46.36 -11.77 11.92
N GLN A 201 -46.66 -10.48 11.94
CA GLN A 201 -47.86 -9.95 12.61
C GLN A 201 -49.15 -10.51 12.01
N ALA A 202 -49.24 -10.59 10.67
CA ALA A 202 -50.40 -11.16 9.99
C ALA A 202 -50.59 -12.65 10.30
N TYR A 203 -49.50 -13.42 10.31
CA TYR A 203 -49.51 -14.82 10.71
C TYR A 203 -49.96 -14.99 12.16
N GLU A 204 -49.43 -14.19 13.08
CA GLU A 204 -49.80 -14.23 14.49
C GLU A 204 -51.27 -13.88 14.71
N ALA A 205 -51.77 -12.82 14.05
CA ALA A 205 -53.18 -12.43 14.11
C ALA A 205 -54.11 -13.54 13.58
N THR A 206 -53.74 -14.17 12.47
CA THR A 206 -54.49 -15.29 11.87
C THR A 206 -54.51 -16.49 12.81
N THR A 207 -53.36 -16.84 13.39
CA THR A 207 -53.23 -17.96 14.32
C THR A 207 -54.05 -17.74 15.59
N ARG A 208 -53.97 -16.54 16.18
CA ARG A 208 -54.78 -16.17 17.35
C ARG A 208 -56.28 -16.22 17.04
N ARG A 209 -56.70 -15.77 15.86
CA ARG A 209 -58.10 -15.85 15.42
C ARG A 209 -58.56 -17.30 15.31
N LEU A 210 -57.78 -18.17 14.66
CA LEU A 210 -58.09 -19.60 14.55
C LEU A 210 -58.27 -20.26 15.92
N VAL A 211 -57.37 -19.99 16.87
CA VAL A 211 -57.45 -20.53 18.24
C VAL A 211 -58.70 -20.03 18.96
N ALA A 212 -59.02 -18.74 18.83
CA ALA A 212 -60.25 -18.18 19.40
C ALA A 212 -61.51 -18.81 18.80
N ASP A 213 -61.55 -18.99 17.48
CA ASP A 213 -62.68 -19.62 16.77
C ASP A 213 -62.84 -21.08 17.22
N LEU A 214 -61.76 -21.86 17.31
CA LEU A 214 -61.78 -23.24 17.80
C LEU A 214 -62.21 -23.33 19.26
N GLN A 215 -61.70 -22.47 20.14
CA GLN A 215 -62.12 -22.45 21.54
C GLN A 215 -63.61 -22.11 21.67
N SER A 216 -64.12 -21.19 20.85
CA SER A 216 -65.55 -20.84 20.82
C SER A 216 -66.41 -22.03 20.39
N HIS A 217 -65.95 -22.81 19.38
CA HIS A 217 -66.64 -23.98 18.90
C HIS A 217 -66.68 -25.10 19.95
N LEU A 218 -65.54 -25.34 20.63
CA LEU A 218 -65.46 -26.29 21.73
C LEU A 218 -66.38 -25.92 22.91
N ASN A 219 -66.42 -24.64 23.28
CA ASN A 219 -67.33 -24.15 24.32
C ASN A 219 -68.81 -24.33 23.93
N ALA A 220 -69.15 -24.17 22.65
CA ALA A 220 -70.51 -24.39 22.16
C ALA A 220 -70.90 -25.89 22.25
N LEU A 221 -70.01 -26.80 21.87
CA LEU A 221 -70.21 -28.25 22.00
C LEU A 221 -70.35 -28.71 23.46
N GLU A 222 -69.54 -28.13 24.36
CA GLU A 222 -69.67 -28.36 25.81
C GLU A 222 -71.05 -27.91 26.31
N ALA A 223 -71.51 -26.74 25.86
CA ALA A 223 -72.79 -26.19 26.27
C ALA A 223 -73.98 -27.04 25.78
N THR A 224 -73.93 -27.55 24.55
CA THR A 224 -74.96 -28.46 24.02
C THR A 224 -74.98 -29.78 24.78
N GLU A 225 -73.83 -30.43 24.98
CA GLU A 225 -73.73 -31.68 25.76
C GLU A 225 -74.25 -31.50 27.19
N ARG A 226 -73.96 -30.35 27.81
CA ARG A 226 -74.48 -30.02 29.15
C ARG A 226 -76.00 -29.91 29.16
N LEU A 227 -76.60 -29.30 28.14
CA LEU A 227 -78.05 -29.19 28.01
C LEU A 227 -78.68 -30.57 27.79
N ASP A 228 -78.10 -31.40 26.92
CA ASP A 228 -78.60 -32.74 26.63
C ASP A 228 -78.52 -33.65 27.86
N ARG A 229 -77.41 -33.60 28.62
CA ARG A 229 -77.28 -34.31 29.90
C ARG A 229 -78.28 -33.83 30.95
N GLN A 230 -78.53 -32.52 31.03
CA GLN A 230 -79.49 -31.96 31.97
C GLN A 230 -80.92 -32.40 31.61
N ALA A 231 -81.30 -32.32 30.33
CA ALA A 231 -82.60 -32.78 29.86
C ALA A 231 -82.80 -34.26 30.15
N PHE A 232 -81.79 -35.10 29.88
CA PHE A 232 -81.84 -36.52 30.20
C PHE A 232 -81.98 -36.77 31.71
N ALA A 233 -81.26 -36.02 32.54
CA ALA A 233 -81.36 -36.12 33.99
C ALA A 233 -82.76 -35.72 34.48
N ASP A 234 -83.30 -34.60 33.99
CA ASP A 234 -84.63 -34.12 34.35
C ASP A 234 -85.73 -35.17 34.01
N ASP A 235 -85.60 -35.85 32.88
CA ASP A 235 -86.57 -36.85 32.42
C ASP A 235 -86.43 -38.22 33.12
N HIS A 236 -85.20 -38.65 33.43
CA HIS A 236 -84.91 -40.05 33.77
C HIS A 236 -84.19 -40.28 35.10
N GLU A 237 -83.56 -39.27 35.71
CA GLU A 237 -82.69 -39.44 36.89
C GLU A 237 -83.44 -40.04 38.10
N GLN A 238 -84.69 -39.61 38.31
CA GLN A 238 -85.53 -40.11 39.41
C GLN A 238 -85.81 -41.62 39.36
N PHE A 239 -85.66 -42.25 38.19
CA PHE A 239 -85.89 -43.68 37.97
C PHE A 239 -84.59 -44.50 37.91
N LEU A 240 -83.43 -43.86 37.98
CA LEU A 240 -82.13 -44.51 37.84
C LEU A 240 -81.37 -44.52 39.18
N PRO A 241 -81.15 -45.70 39.79
CA PRO A 241 -80.26 -45.83 40.94
C PRO A 241 -78.84 -45.36 40.58
N ALA A 242 -78.23 -44.56 41.45
CA ALA A 242 -76.87 -44.04 41.25
C ALA A 242 -75.80 -45.14 41.07
N THR A 243 -76.10 -46.38 41.44
CA THR A 243 -75.21 -47.55 41.29
C THR A 243 -75.13 -48.09 39.86
N LEU A 244 -76.07 -47.78 38.97
CA LEU A 244 -76.05 -48.27 37.58
C LEU A 244 -75.10 -47.46 36.68
N CYS A 245 -74.97 -46.16 36.92
CA CYS A 245 -74.07 -45.29 36.17
C CYS A 245 -73.57 -44.15 37.08
N PRO A 246 -72.41 -44.32 37.73
CA PRO A 246 -71.87 -43.33 38.68
C PRO A 246 -71.59 -41.96 38.04
N CYS A 247 -71.25 -41.94 36.75
CA CYS A 247 -70.86 -40.76 36.00
C CYS A 247 -72.04 -39.97 35.39
N ILE A 248 -73.29 -40.39 35.64
CA ILE A 248 -74.48 -39.73 35.09
C ILE A 248 -74.62 -38.25 35.55
N LYS A 249 -74.01 -37.90 36.69
CA LYS A 249 -73.98 -36.53 37.24
C LYS A 249 -72.69 -35.78 36.93
N ASP A 250 -71.73 -36.41 36.25
CA ASP A 250 -70.45 -35.79 35.95
C ASP A 250 -70.65 -34.67 34.93
N ARG A 251 -69.99 -33.54 35.19
CA ARG A 251 -69.95 -32.43 34.25
C ARG A 251 -69.27 -32.89 32.94
N PRO A 252 -69.71 -32.38 31.78
CA PRO A 252 -69.03 -32.67 30.53
C PRO A 252 -67.57 -32.19 30.59
N TYR A 253 -66.72 -32.87 29.83
CA TYR A 253 -65.31 -32.52 29.71
C TYR A 253 -65.16 -31.14 29.06
N LYS A 254 -64.32 -30.29 29.67
CA LYS A 254 -64.03 -28.93 29.18
C LYS A 254 -62.64 -28.83 28.56
N PRO A 255 -62.52 -28.92 27.22
CA PRO A 255 -61.24 -28.74 26.55
C PRO A 255 -60.81 -27.26 26.58
N THR A 256 -59.53 -27.02 26.88
CA THR A 256 -58.90 -25.69 26.87
C THR A 256 -57.71 -25.69 25.93
N LEU A 257 -57.71 -24.79 24.95
CA LEU A 257 -56.59 -24.56 24.05
C LEU A 257 -55.70 -23.46 24.63
N VAL A 258 -54.42 -23.76 24.85
CA VAL A 258 -53.42 -22.81 25.31
C VAL A 258 -52.40 -22.61 24.20
N MET A 259 -52.17 -21.36 23.80
CA MET A 259 -51.04 -21.01 22.95
C MET A 259 -49.80 -20.92 23.83
N ASP A 260 -48.76 -21.68 23.50
CA ASP A 260 -47.48 -21.52 24.19
C ASP A 260 -46.99 -20.08 24.04
N PRO A 261 -46.48 -19.47 25.13
CA PRO A 261 -45.84 -18.17 25.02
C PRO A 261 -44.68 -18.26 24.01
N PRO A 262 -44.41 -17.18 23.25
CA PRO A 262 -43.23 -17.17 22.40
C PRO A 262 -42.01 -17.51 23.26
N PRO A 263 -41.06 -18.32 22.75
CA PRO A 263 -39.84 -18.62 23.50
C PRO A 263 -39.23 -17.28 23.87
N THR A 264 -39.16 -16.99 25.17
CA THR A 264 -38.53 -15.78 25.68
C THR A 264 -37.12 -15.77 25.13
N ALA A 265 -36.80 -14.78 24.30
CA ALA A 265 -35.45 -14.53 23.86
C ALA A 265 -34.61 -14.37 25.12
N THR A 266 -33.81 -15.38 25.43
CA THR A 266 -32.76 -15.28 26.43
C THR A 266 -31.79 -14.23 25.90
N ASN A 267 -31.89 -13.02 26.46
CA ASN A 267 -30.86 -11.99 26.35
C ASN A 267 -29.53 -12.50 26.90
#